data_AF-A0A0N0CT22-F1
#
_entry.id   AF-A0A0N0CT22-F1
#
_cell.length_a   1.000
_cell.length_b   1.000
_cell.length_c   1.000
_cell.angle_alpha   90.00
_cell.angle_beta   90.00
_cell.angle_gamma   90.00
#
_symmetry.space_group_name_H-M   'P 1'
#
loop_
_entity.id
_entity.type
_entity.pdbx_description
1 polymer ?
#
loop_
_entity_poly.entity_id
_entity_poly.type
_entity_poly.pdbx_seq_one_letter_code
_entity_poly.pdbx_strand_id
1 'polypeptide(L)'
;MQPYWRTAPRSLIRTIESFKCVNSIVGENWNYTDKSNTSNYNKLIYPTRRRLLCDIAKKEEEQNGDISSTYQNILKLGYDDFLSGQTDWTKDPESNARQLKATFDFFGFSYTDDNGSFYPTQVGETIINETFNSETILNQLMKLYFPFKNGGGIFIFEEFIKLLNEFNYLNRWEIAFLFCPSSSQEKNKIFDAILNFRKTYNEHKSDKEKNKVAWKKTYEQFFSTKLTKTQEKDCGRSYWTDYSDAFIRSIIFTDIFIDSGRGESTKIRVKDLERDKFNLLLSFNFQIPDYSLSSKNQIKWYGKKDNVLLPWNNHIELIHIVSKKLKKLQTKNLREYNNLTDKFKISNNDISNLTDYEIKSLESHINNFYTNENIVSFVKKYSKEDKARNEIIKRYDSILNSNEDLSALWLEVNTWKFFASITNDPKSIKYNGKVNPDLTPRSFAKGVGNTPDMEVYDNDNILLPEVSLMSGVKQWEHEGASVAEHVYRKKEDNRDKNVFSIFISKKTHFRSLWMFFILNKDSWAGYPINIIPIDIETFTEIAKTSYKNNLKSSHIIDLVQYLSKTVNDVNDFTDWSNVLKHSISTWAQKNTKKSSVI
;
A
#
# COMPACT_ATOMS: atom_id res chain seq x y z
N MET A 1 -4.58 -17.66 25.43
CA MET A 1 -5.07 -16.30 25.17
C MET A 1 -5.80 -16.33 23.84
N GLN A 2 -6.77 -15.44 23.55
CA GLN A 2 -7.25 -15.32 22.17
C GLN A 2 -6.15 -14.64 21.33
N PRO A 3 -5.91 -15.09 20.09
CA PRO A 3 -5.00 -14.42 19.17
C PRO A 3 -5.48 -13.00 18.90
N TYR A 4 -4.55 -12.09 18.65
CA TYR A 4 -4.85 -10.68 18.42
C TYR A 4 -3.92 -10.11 17.36
N TRP A 5 -4.29 -8.95 16.83
CA TRP A 5 -3.44 -8.19 15.92
C TRP A 5 -3.33 -6.74 16.39
N ARG A 6 -2.20 -6.08 16.10
CA ARG A 6 -2.00 -4.68 16.49
C ARG A 6 -2.70 -3.74 15.52
N THR A 7 -3.46 -2.79 16.06
CA THR A 7 -4.25 -1.84 15.26
C THR A 7 -3.83 -0.38 15.45
N ALA A 8 -2.74 -0.14 16.18
CA ALA A 8 -2.23 1.18 16.51
C ALA A 8 -0.74 1.30 16.13
N PRO A 9 -0.41 1.56 14.85
CA PRO A 9 -1.35 1.69 13.71
C PRO A 9 -1.74 0.33 13.10
N ARG A 10 -2.87 0.27 12.36
CA ARG A 10 -3.24 -0.89 11.52
C ARG A 10 -2.32 -1.07 10.32
N SER A 11 -1.66 0.02 9.92
CA SER A 11 -0.81 0.13 8.74
C SER A 11 0.60 -0.39 9.04
N LEU A 12 1.05 -1.38 8.27
CA LEU A 12 2.43 -1.86 8.37
C LEU A 12 3.39 -0.81 7.82
N ILE A 13 3.02 -0.13 6.73
CA ILE A 13 3.86 0.92 6.12
C ILE A 13 4.08 2.08 7.09
N ARG A 14 3.02 2.58 7.75
CA ARG A 14 3.19 3.60 8.80
C ARG A 14 4.03 3.10 9.96
N THR A 15 3.92 1.82 10.33
CA THR A 15 4.75 1.22 11.37
C THR A 15 6.23 1.28 10.97
N ILE A 16 6.56 0.88 9.74
CA ILE A 16 7.93 0.91 9.20
C ILE A 16 8.46 2.34 9.12
N GLU A 17 7.69 3.29 8.57
CA GLU A 17 8.12 4.69 8.47
C GLU A 17 8.33 5.33 9.85
N SER A 18 7.45 5.05 10.81
CA SER A 18 7.62 5.49 12.20
C SER A 18 8.87 4.87 12.84
N PHE A 19 9.13 3.59 12.56
CA PHE A 19 10.28 2.88 13.13
C PHE A 19 11.62 3.45 12.65
N LYS A 20 11.69 4.03 11.44
CA LYS A 20 12.91 4.70 10.97
C LYS A 20 13.36 5.87 11.88
N CYS A 21 12.50 6.38 12.76
CA CYS A 21 12.83 7.48 13.67
C CYS A 21 13.46 7.01 15.00
N VAL A 22 13.56 5.70 15.26
CA VAL A 22 13.96 5.21 16.59
C VAL A 22 15.44 5.40 16.92
N ASN A 23 16.28 5.78 15.95
CA ASN A 23 17.71 6.00 16.17
C ASN A 23 17.99 7.02 17.29
N SER A 24 17.12 8.01 17.47
CA SER A 24 17.24 9.04 18.52
C SER A 24 16.94 8.54 19.94
N ILE A 25 16.48 7.29 20.10
CA ILE A 25 16.12 6.73 21.40
C ILE A 25 16.85 5.42 21.73
N VAL A 26 17.76 4.97 20.86
CA VAL A 26 18.52 3.73 21.07
C VAL A 26 19.43 3.86 22.29
N GLY A 27 19.36 2.88 23.18
CA GLY A 27 20.10 2.86 24.45
C GLY A 27 19.48 3.69 25.56
N GLU A 28 18.41 4.45 25.29
CA GLU A 28 17.74 5.24 26.32
C GLU A 28 16.67 4.45 27.07
N ASN A 29 16.52 4.76 28.37
CA ASN A 29 15.52 4.11 29.21
C ASN A 29 14.10 4.54 28.80
N TRP A 30 13.34 3.60 28.25
CA TRP A 30 11.96 3.78 27.78
C TRP A 30 10.98 4.14 28.90
N ASN A 31 11.31 3.77 30.14
CA ASN A 31 10.50 3.97 31.33
C ASN A 31 11.05 5.07 32.25
N TYR A 32 12.08 5.81 31.80
CA TYR A 32 12.57 6.98 32.54
C TYR A 32 11.43 7.99 32.72
N THR A 33 11.20 8.39 33.97
CA THR A 33 10.23 9.41 34.31
C THR A 33 10.95 10.66 34.76
N ASP A 34 10.58 11.79 34.16
CA ASP A 34 10.99 13.08 34.69
C ASP A 34 10.20 13.37 35.97
N LYS A 35 10.91 13.45 37.11
CA LYS A 35 10.31 13.73 38.42
C LYS A 35 10.09 15.23 38.65
N SER A 36 10.70 16.09 37.83
CA SER A 36 10.59 17.55 37.96
C SER A 36 9.33 18.11 37.30
N ASN A 37 8.70 17.33 36.42
CA ASN A 37 7.54 17.74 35.64
C ASN A 37 6.37 16.75 35.79
N THR A 38 5.16 17.31 35.83
CA THR A 38 3.90 16.55 35.73
C THR A 38 3.05 17.19 34.67
N SER A 39 2.34 16.39 33.87
CA SER A 39 1.46 16.94 32.85
C SER A 39 0.32 17.75 33.47
N ASN A 40 -0.38 18.53 32.64
CA ASN A 40 -1.61 19.26 33.01
C ASN A 40 -2.75 18.37 33.56
N TYR A 41 -2.62 17.04 33.49
CA TYR A 41 -3.57 16.07 34.03
C TYR A 41 -2.98 15.26 35.21
N ASN A 42 -1.93 15.77 35.87
CA ASN A 42 -1.21 15.10 36.95
C ASN A 42 -0.67 13.71 36.57
N LYS A 43 -0.22 13.53 35.32
CA LYS A 43 0.42 12.28 34.85
C LYS A 43 1.93 12.43 34.79
N LEU A 44 2.63 11.32 35.04
CA LEU A 44 4.08 11.21 34.87
C LEU A 44 4.48 11.44 33.40
N ILE A 45 5.59 12.13 33.21
CA ILE A 45 6.17 12.46 31.91
C ILE A 45 7.29 11.46 31.58
N TYR A 46 7.32 10.98 30.33
CA TYR A 46 8.36 10.07 29.85
C TYR A 46 9.11 10.69 28.65
N PRO A 47 10.21 11.43 28.89
CA PRO A 47 10.91 12.18 27.84
C PRO A 47 11.30 11.35 26.62
N THR A 48 11.81 10.13 26.82
CA THR A 48 12.18 9.19 25.74
C THR A 48 11.01 8.91 24.79
N ARG A 49 9.80 8.75 25.34
CA ARG A 49 8.58 8.46 24.57
C ARG A 49 8.13 9.67 23.77
N ARG A 50 8.20 10.85 24.39
CA ARG A 50 7.83 12.12 23.76
C ARG A 50 8.80 12.50 22.65
N ARG A 51 10.12 12.32 22.83
CA ARG A 51 11.12 12.54 21.78
C ARG A 51 10.84 11.71 20.53
N LEU A 52 10.57 10.40 20.70
CA LEU A 52 10.17 9.55 19.57
C LEU A 52 8.95 10.10 18.82
N LEU A 53 7.91 10.55 19.55
CA LEU A 53 6.73 11.14 18.91
C LEU A 53 7.04 12.45 18.19
N CYS A 54 7.93 13.29 18.73
CA CYS A 54 8.41 14.49 18.04
C CYS A 54 9.13 14.14 16.74
N ASP A 55 10.02 13.17 16.75
CA ASP A 55 10.80 12.79 15.57
C ASP A 55 9.90 12.18 14.50
N ILE A 56 8.91 11.37 14.89
CA ILE A 56 7.88 10.86 13.99
C ILE A 56 7.02 12.00 13.45
N ALA A 57 6.60 12.95 14.29
CA ALA A 57 5.80 14.09 13.85
C ALA A 57 6.55 14.94 12.82
N LYS A 58 7.84 15.24 13.07
CA LYS A 58 8.72 15.94 12.13
C LYS A 58 8.84 15.18 10.81
N LYS A 59 9.12 13.86 10.88
CA LYS A 59 9.27 13.03 9.68
C LYS A 59 7.96 12.89 8.89
N GLU A 60 6.83 12.66 9.55
CA GLU A 60 5.53 12.62 8.86
C GLU A 60 5.20 13.97 8.24
N GLU A 61 5.56 15.07 8.91
CA GLU A 61 5.41 16.40 8.34
C GLU A 61 6.27 16.49 7.09
N GLU A 62 7.58 16.15 7.16
CA GLU A 62 8.53 16.05 6.03
C GLU A 62 7.98 15.28 4.84
N GLN A 63 7.38 14.12 5.06
CA GLN A 63 6.95 13.23 3.97
C GLN A 63 5.58 13.58 3.38
N ASN A 64 4.60 14.02 4.20
CA ASN A 64 3.20 14.06 3.77
C ASN A 64 2.58 15.47 3.73
N GLY A 65 3.18 16.44 4.43
CA GLY A 65 2.70 17.82 4.56
C GLY A 65 1.39 18.01 5.35
N ASP A 66 0.48 17.03 5.36
CA ASP A 66 -0.69 16.96 6.25
C ASP A 66 -0.53 15.78 7.22
N ILE A 67 -0.36 16.12 8.49
CA ILE A 67 -0.18 15.19 9.60
C ILE A 67 -1.40 15.20 10.49
N SER A 68 -1.60 14.12 11.26
CA SER A 68 -2.73 14.03 12.18
C SER A 68 -2.77 15.23 13.15
N SER A 69 -3.96 15.64 13.59
CA SER A 69 -4.12 16.73 14.56
C SER A 69 -3.28 16.52 15.84
N THR A 70 -3.03 15.25 16.21
CA THR A 70 -2.11 14.90 17.28
C THR A 70 -0.69 15.40 17.01
N TYR A 71 -0.14 15.11 15.83
CA TYR A 71 1.23 15.51 15.47
C TYR A 71 1.33 17.00 15.15
N GLN A 72 0.31 17.60 14.54
CA GLN A 72 0.27 19.06 14.33
C GLN A 72 0.40 19.80 15.66
N ASN A 73 -0.28 19.33 16.69
CA ASN A 73 -0.22 19.95 17.99
C ASN A 73 1.15 19.73 18.67
N ILE A 74 1.79 18.55 18.50
CA ILE A 74 3.16 18.30 18.98
C ILE A 74 4.12 19.33 18.41
N LEU A 75 4.05 19.58 17.11
CA LEU A 75 4.93 20.53 16.44
C LEU A 75 4.64 21.98 16.83
N LYS A 76 3.37 22.33 17.14
CA LYS A 76 2.98 23.68 17.58
C LYS A 76 3.51 24.09 18.95
N LEU A 77 3.63 23.15 19.90
CA LEU A 77 4.17 23.49 21.22
C LEU A 77 5.67 23.80 21.17
N GLY A 78 6.39 23.32 20.16
CA GLY A 78 7.84 23.30 20.22
C GLY A 78 8.36 22.13 21.07
N TYR A 79 9.60 21.72 20.80
CA TYR A 79 10.15 20.47 21.31
C TYR A 79 10.25 20.45 22.84
N ASP A 80 10.79 21.51 23.44
CA ASP A 80 11.00 21.59 24.90
C ASP A 80 9.69 21.67 25.67
N ASP A 81 8.73 22.47 25.21
CA ASP A 81 7.41 22.59 25.82
C ASP A 81 6.64 21.25 25.76
N PHE A 82 6.71 20.54 24.62
CA PHE A 82 6.12 19.21 24.53
C PHE A 82 6.81 18.21 25.46
N LEU A 83 8.13 18.26 25.61
CA LEU A 83 8.83 17.40 26.57
C LEU A 83 8.44 17.69 28.02
N SER A 84 8.09 18.95 28.37
CA SER A 84 7.67 19.33 29.72
C SER A 84 6.27 18.83 30.10
N GLY A 85 5.36 18.71 29.12
CA GLY A 85 3.95 18.32 29.32
C GLY A 85 3.03 19.35 30.00
N GLN A 86 3.52 20.56 30.24
CA GLN A 86 2.78 21.66 30.87
C GLN A 86 1.73 22.32 29.94
N THR A 87 1.64 21.87 28.70
CA THR A 87 0.77 22.45 27.67
C THR A 87 -0.04 21.40 26.90
N ASP A 88 -0.18 20.19 27.47
CA ASP A 88 -0.91 19.07 26.88
C ASP A 88 -2.41 19.42 26.59
N TRP A 89 -2.79 19.39 25.31
CA TRP A 89 -4.09 19.88 24.78
C TRP A 89 -5.25 18.85 24.77
N THR A 90 -5.19 17.78 25.57
CA THR A 90 -6.04 16.56 25.55
C THR A 90 -5.65 15.48 24.52
N LYS A 91 -4.93 14.49 25.02
CA LYS A 91 -4.74 13.08 24.61
C LYS A 91 -3.51 12.60 25.38
N ASP A 92 -3.49 11.35 25.84
CA ASP A 92 -2.36 10.79 26.61
C ASP A 92 -1.20 10.46 25.64
N PRO A 93 -0.16 11.32 25.49
CA PRO A 93 0.90 11.10 24.51
C PRO A 93 1.71 9.84 24.86
N GLU A 94 1.80 9.56 26.15
CA GLU A 94 2.47 8.37 26.67
C GLU A 94 1.74 7.10 26.28
N SER A 95 0.41 7.11 26.30
CA SER A 95 -0.38 6.01 25.76
C SER A 95 -0.12 5.81 24.26
N ASN A 96 -0.06 6.87 23.47
CA ASN A 96 0.22 6.76 22.02
C ASN A 96 1.60 6.14 21.75
N ALA A 97 2.63 6.65 22.42
CA ALA A 97 3.99 6.10 22.30
C ALA A 97 4.05 4.63 22.75
N ARG A 98 3.37 4.25 23.84
CA ARG A 98 3.30 2.85 24.28
C ARG A 98 2.58 1.96 23.28
N GLN A 99 1.47 2.41 22.69
CA GLN A 99 0.75 1.63 21.68
C GLN A 99 1.61 1.43 20.43
N LEU A 100 2.34 2.47 20.01
CA LEU A 100 3.26 2.40 18.88
C LEU A 100 4.40 1.42 19.15
N LYS A 101 5.09 1.55 20.30
CA LYS A 101 6.15 0.61 20.68
C LYS A 101 5.64 -0.82 20.78
N ALA A 102 4.45 -1.04 21.36
CA ALA A 102 3.87 -2.37 21.43
C ALA A 102 3.59 -2.95 20.03
N THR A 103 3.37 -2.11 19.02
CA THR A 103 3.30 -2.54 17.62
C THR A 103 4.68 -2.84 17.02
N PHE A 104 5.71 -2.07 17.35
CA PHE A 104 7.10 -2.40 16.97
C PHE A 104 7.55 -3.73 17.56
N ASP A 105 7.31 -3.95 18.85
CA ASP A 105 7.62 -5.21 19.53
C ASP A 105 6.80 -6.37 18.95
N PHE A 106 5.52 -6.15 18.60
CA PHE A 106 4.67 -7.17 17.98
C PHE A 106 5.20 -7.70 16.64
N PHE A 107 5.79 -6.84 15.82
CA PHE A 107 6.45 -7.26 14.57
C PHE A 107 7.91 -7.68 14.79
N GLY A 108 8.41 -7.64 16.03
CA GLY A 108 9.76 -8.02 16.39
C GLY A 108 10.80 -7.02 15.93
N PHE A 109 10.43 -5.74 15.78
CA PHE A 109 11.34 -4.67 15.35
C PHE A 109 12.18 -4.12 16.50
N SER A 110 11.64 -4.12 17.72
CA SER A 110 12.34 -3.62 18.90
C SER A 110 12.20 -4.53 20.11
N TYR A 111 13.00 -4.25 21.12
CA TYR A 111 12.86 -4.76 22.47
C TYR A 111 13.35 -3.73 23.49
N THR A 112 13.09 -4.02 24.77
CA THR A 112 13.66 -3.29 25.89
C THR A 112 14.53 -4.25 26.69
N ASP A 113 15.74 -3.81 27.08
CA ASP A 113 16.63 -4.63 27.91
C ASP A 113 16.19 -4.65 29.39
N ASP A 114 16.98 -5.32 30.23
CA ASP A 114 16.62 -5.52 31.64
C ASP A 114 16.76 -4.21 32.45
N ASN A 115 17.50 -3.24 31.92
CA ASN A 115 17.66 -1.90 32.48
C ASN A 115 16.57 -0.93 32.01
N GLY A 116 15.63 -1.38 31.17
CA GLY A 116 14.59 -0.53 30.60
C GLY A 116 15.00 0.20 29.33
N SER A 117 16.19 -0.08 28.77
CA SER A 117 16.74 0.63 27.60
C SER A 117 16.20 0.08 26.29
N PHE A 118 15.83 0.97 25.35
CA PHE A 118 15.26 0.61 24.05
C PHE A 118 16.33 0.20 23.04
N TYR A 119 16.09 -0.87 22.28
CA TYR A 119 16.97 -1.29 21.17
C TYR A 119 16.18 -1.84 19.98
N PRO A 120 16.66 -1.60 18.74
CA PRO A 120 16.19 -2.34 17.57
C PRO A 120 16.66 -3.80 17.65
N THR A 121 15.89 -4.70 17.05
CA THR A 121 16.33 -6.08 16.74
C THR A 121 17.09 -6.09 15.40
N GLN A 122 17.62 -7.24 14.98
CA GLN A 122 18.23 -7.37 13.65
C GLN A 122 17.23 -7.04 12.53
N VAL A 123 15.97 -7.44 12.69
CA VAL A 123 14.91 -7.06 11.74
C VAL A 123 14.65 -5.56 11.79
N GLY A 124 14.60 -4.96 12.99
CA GLY A 124 14.49 -3.50 13.13
C GLY A 124 15.63 -2.74 12.46
N GLU A 125 16.87 -3.23 12.55
CA GLU A 125 18.03 -2.66 11.87
C GLU A 125 17.87 -2.66 10.35
N THR A 126 17.22 -3.66 9.76
CA THR A 126 16.93 -3.65 8.31
C THR A 126 15.99 -2.52 7.90
N ILE A 127 15.09 -2.08 8.79
CA ILE A 127 14.21 -0.92 8.54
C ILE A 127 15.02 0.37 8.57
N ILE A 128 15.87 0.53 9.59
CA ILE A 128 16.75 1.70 9.74
C ILE A 128 17.69 1.82 8.53
N ASN A 129 18.21 0.69 8.04
CA ASN A 129 19.14 0.62 6.92
C ASN A 129 18.45 0.56 5.53
N GLU A 130 17.13 0.73 5.45
CA GLU A 130 16.34 0.68 4.20
C GLU A 130 16.49 -0.62 3.39
N THR A 131 16.72 -1.75 4.06
CA THR A 131 16.86 -3.09 3.45
C THR A 131 15.69 -4.03 3.78
N PHE A 132 14.79 -3.62 4.67
CA PHE A 132 13.54 -4.34 4.98
C PHE A 132 12.73 -4.53 3.68
N ASN A 133 12.23 -5.73 3.43
CA ASN A 133 11.51 -6.06 2.20
C ASN A 133 10.34 -7.04 2.44
N SER A 134 9.68 -7.48 1.36
CA SER A 134 8.54 -8.39 1.40
C SER A 134 8.87 -9.76 2.02
N GLU A 135 10.08 -10.29 1.81
CA GLU A 135 10.54 -11.53 2.43
C GLU A 135 10.81 -11.33 3.92
N THR A 136 11.31 -10.16 4.34
CA THR A 136 11.54 -9.84 5.76
C THR A 136 10.24 -9.88 6.56
N ILE A 137 9.15 -9.28 6.07
CA ILE A 137 7.86 -9.37 6.78
C ILE A 137 7.32 -10.80 6.76
N LEU A 138 7.45 -11.53 5.64
CA LEU A 138 6.95 -12.89 5.54
C LEU A 138 7.62 -13.76 6.60
N ASN A 139 8.93 -13.60 6.77
CA ASN A 139 9.70 -14.25 7.82
C ASN A 139 9.15 -13.99 9.24
N GLN A 140 8.77 -12.73 9.54
CA GLN A 140 8.14 -12.39 10.83
C GLN A 140 6.75 -13.01 10.99
N LEU A 141 5.97 -13.10 9.91
CA LEU A 141 4.65 -13.75 9.93
C LEU A 141 4.75 -15.27 10.17
N MET A 142 5.78 -15.92 9.62
CA MET A 142 6.05 -17.35 9.84
C MET A 142 6.35 -17.68 11.31
N LYS A 143 6.90 -16.72 12.06
CA LYS A 143 7.29 -16.90 13.46
C LYS A 143 6.19 -16.52 14.47
N LEU A 144 5.12 -15.87 14.02
CA LEU A 144 4.11 -15.28 14.91
C LEU A 144 3.13 -16.35 15.43
N TYR A 145 3.43 -16.86 16.62
CA TYR A 145 2.64 -17.88 17.32
C TYR A 145 1.88 -17.31 18.52
N PHE A 146 0.61 -17.68 18.68
CA PHE A 146 -0.23 -17.27 19.82
C PHE A 146 -0.57 -18.48 20.69
N PRO A 147 -0.07 -18.56 21.93
CA PRO A 147 -0.36 -19.66 22.83
C PRO A 147 -1.77 -19.55 23.45
N PHE A 148 -2.47 -20.66 23.51
CA PHE A 148 -3.75 -20.76 24.23
C PHE A 148 -3.54 -20.91 25.74
N LYS A 149 -4.55 -20.56 26.55
CA LYS A 149 -4.40 -20.63 28.02
C LYS A 149 -4.27 -22.08 28.52
N ASN A 150 -4.94 -23.01 27.84
CA ASN A 150 -5.06 -24.40 28.27
C ASN A 150 -4.17 -25.35 27.43
N GLY A 151 -3.05 -24.84 26.91
CA GLY A 151 -2.12 -25.60 26.07
C GLY A 151 -2.41 -25.52 24.56
N GLY A 152 -1.35 -25.69 23.77
CA GLY A 152 -1.38 -25.46 22.33
C GLY A 152 -1.43 -23.97 21.96
N GLY A 153 -1.79 -23.69 20.71
CA GLY A 153 -1.79 -22.35 20.16
C GLY A 153 -2.04 -22.34 18.65
N ILE A 154 -1.86 -21.18 18.03
CA ILE A 154 -2.10 -20.96 16.62
C ILE A 154 -1.01 -20.09 15.99
N PHE A 155 -0.50 -20.54 14.85
CA PHE A 155 0.18 -19.67 13.88
C PHE A 155 -0.88 -19.10 12.95
N ILE A 156 -1.17 -17.80 13.08
CA ILE A 156 -2.23 -17.16 12.28
C ILE A 156 -1.92 -17.27 10.79
N PHE A 157 -0.65 -17.13 10.41
CA PHE A 157 -0.23 -17.26 9.02
C PHE A 157 -0.38 -18.70 8.48
N GLU A 158 0.01 -19.71 9.26
CA GLU A 158 -0.15 -21.12 8.88
C GLU A 158 -1.62 -21.49 8.64
N GLU A 159 -2.49 -21.12 9.59
CA GLU A 159 -3.92 -21.38 9.47
C GLU A 159 -4.53 -20.63 8.28
N PHE A 160 -4.11 -19.38 8.06
CA PHE A 160 -4.52 -18.58 6.92
C PHE A 160 -4.19 -19.24 5.58
N ILE A 161 -2.94 -19.71 5.38
CA ILE A 161 -2.54 -20.32 4.10
C ILE A 161 -3.26 -21.64 3.85
N LYS A 162 -3.51 -22.45 4.89
CA LYS A 162 -4.29 -23.68 4.80
C LYS A 162 -5.72 -23.41 4.36
N LEU A 163 -6.40 -22.47 5.02
CA LEU A 163 -7.76 -22.07 4.65
C LEU A 163 -7.81 -21.44 3.25
N LEU A 164 -6.81 -20.65 2.87
CA LEU A 164 -6.75 -20.04 1.54
C LEU A 164 -6.58 -21.08 0.43
N ASN A 165 -5.82 -22.16 0.70
CA ASN A 165 -5.69 -23.29 -0.21
C ASN A 165 -7.03 -23.99 -0.44
N GLU A 166 -7.76 -24.28 0.64
CA GLU A 166 -9.08 -24.92 0.56
C GLU A 166 -10.14 -24.06 -0.13
N PHE A 167 -10.14 -22.76 0.17
CA PHE A 167 -11.22 -21.86 -0.25
C PHE A 167 -10.93 -21.04 -1.50
N ASN A 168 -9.71 -21.10 -2.04
CA ASN A 168 -9.16 -20.30 -3.14
C ASN A 168 -9.08 -18.78 -2.90
N TYR A 169 -9.97 -18.23 -2.08
CA TYR A 169 -9.94 -16.86 -1.59
C TYR A 169 -10.51 -16.80 -0.17
N LEU A 170 -10.12 -15.77 0.57
CA LEU A 170 -10.73 -15.43 1.86
C LEU A 170 -11.08 -13.94 1.88
N ASN A 171 -12.25 -13.60 2.40
CA ASN A 171 -12.64 -12.20 2.64
C ASN A 171 -12.36 -11.76 4.08
N ARG A 172 -12.45 -10.44 4.35
CA ARG A 172 -12.14 -9.85 5.67
C ARG A 172 -12.96 -10.45 6.83
N TRP A 173 -14.21 -10.85 6.58
CA TRP A 173 -15.06 -11.52 7.57
C TRP A 173 -14.58 -12.93 7.90
N GLU A 174 -14.18 -13.68 6.87
CA GLU A 174 -13.71 -15.05 7.02
C GLU A 174 -12.37 -15.08 7.75
N ILE A 175 -11.48 -14.14 7.41
CA ILE A 175 -10.20 -13.94 8.10
C ILE A 175 -10.41 -13.57 9.57
N ALA A 176 -11.51 -12.91 9.93
CA ALA A 176 -11.79 -12.54 11.32
C ALA A 176 -11.90 -13.77 12.24
N PHE A 177 -12.33 -14.91 11.72
CA PHE A 177 -12.43 -16.15 12.49
C PHE A 177 -11.07 -16.72 12.90
N LEU A 178 -9.95 -16.32 12.27
CA LEU A 178 -8.60 -16.68 12.73
C LEU A 178 -8.31 -16.13 14.13
N PHE A 179 -8.97 -15.03 14.51
CA PHE A 179 -8.73 -14.34 15.77
C PHE A 179 -9.65 -14.79 16.92
N CYS A 180 -10.66 -15.61 16.62
CA CYS A 180 -11.69 -16.04 17.57
C CYS A 180 -11.30 -17.17 18.55
N PRO A 181 -10.52 -18.20 18.16
CA PRO A 181 -10.25 -19.34 19.01
C PRO A 181 -9.54 -19.00 20.31
N SER A 182 -9.93 -19.67 21.40
CA SER A 182 -9.29 -19.59 22.71
C SER A 182 -8.61 -20.91 23.13
N SER A 183 -8.79 -21.97 22.33
CA SER A 183 -8.27 -23.32 22.55
C SER A 183 -8.00 -24.05 21.22
N SER A 184 -7.23 -25.13 21.27
CA SER A 184 -6.96 -25.99 20.11
C SER A 184 -8.22 -26.63 19.53
N GLN A 185 -9.20 -26.95 20.37
CA GLN A 185 -10.49 -27.49 19.91
C GLN A 185 -11.27 -26.45 19.09
N GLU A 186 -11.25 -25.18 19.51
CA GLU A 186 -11.90 -24.09 18.76
C GLU A 186 -11.12 -23.73 17.49
N LYS A 187 -9.79 -23.84 17.50
CA LYS A 187 -8.97 -23.67 16.29
C LYS A 187 -9.44 -24.61 15.18
N ASN A 188 -9.70 -25.88 15.52
CA ASN A 188 -10.16 -26.88 14.56
C ASN A 188 -11.58 -26.60 14.00
N LYS A 189 -12.32 -25.65 14.57
CA LYS A 189 -13.67 -25.25 14.11
C LYS A 189 -13.65 -24.10 13.11
N ILE A 190 -12.50 -23.46 12.84
CA ILE A 190 -12.43 -22.26 11.98
C ILE A 190 -12.95 -22.57 10.56
N PHE A 191 -12.55 -23.72 10.00
CA PHE A 191 -13.00 -24.16 8.68
C PHE A 191 -14.53 -24.27 8.60
N ASP A 192 -15.14 -24.96 9.57
CA ASP A 192 -16.60 -25.14 9.63
C ASP A 192 -17.34 -23.82 9.87
N ALA A 193 -16.76 -22.92 10.67
CA ALA A 193 -17.29 -21.57 10.86
C ALA A 193 -17.32 -20.78 9.55
N ILE A 194 -16.23 -20.82 8.77
CA ILE A 194 -16.17 -20.18 7.45
C ILE A 194 -17.20 -20.79 6.49
N LEU A 195 -17.29 -22.13 6.44
CA LEU A 195 -18.29 -22.82 5.62
C LEU A 195 -19.72 -22.41 6.01
N ASN A 196 -20.01 -22.33 7.30
CA ASN A 196 -21.31 -21.92 7.82
C ASN A 196 -21.64 -20.48 7.41
N PHE A 197 -20.72 -19.55 7.64
CA PHE A 197 -20.88 -18.14 7.28
C PHE A 197 -21.06 -17.93 5.77
N ARG A 198 -20.32 -18.68 4.94
CA ARG A 198 -20.39 -18.59 3.47
C ARG A 198 -21.77 -18.85 2.90
N LYS A 199 -22.57 -19.72 3.54
CA LYS A 199 -23.94 -20.02 3.10
C LYS A 199 -24.76 -18.72 3.03
N THR A 200 -24.79 -17.97 4.12
CA THR A 200 -25.50 -16.69 4.18
C THR A 200 -24.80 -15.57 3.41
N TYR A 201 -23.47 -15.49 3.46
CA TYR A 201 -22.73 -14.45 2.74
C TYR A 201 -22.96 -14.49 1.23
N ASN A 202 -23.05 -15.70 0.66
CA ASN A 202 -23.24 -15.88 -0.78
C ASN A 202 -24.67 -15.52 -1.26
N GLU A 203 -25.67 -15.62 -0.38
CA GLU A 203 -27.05 -15.20 -0.65
C GLU A 203 -27.22 -13.68 -0.55
N HIS A 204 -26.37 -13.00 0.23
CA HIS A 204 -26.48 -11.59 0.56
C HIS A 204 -25.17 -10.83 0.31
N LYS A 205 -24.59 -11.02 -0.89
CA LYS A 205 -23.32 -10.44 -1.36
C LYS A 205 -23.38 -8.92 -1.50
N SER A 206 -23.47 -8.18 -0.40
CA SER A 206 -23.36 -6.71 -0.26
C SER A 206 -24.13 -6.19 0.96
N ASP A 207 -25.02 -6.99 1.55
CA ASP A 207 -25.82 -6.57 2.69
C ASP A 207 -24.97 -6.61 3.97
N LYS A 208 -24.44 -5.44 4.33
CA LYS A 208 -23.52 -5.29 5.45
C LYS A 208 -24.16 -5.70 6.78
N GLU A 209 -25.45 -5.45 6.97
CA GLU A 209 -26.15 -5.74 8.23
C GLU A 209 -26.50 -7.22 8.34
N LYS A 210 -27.02 -7.85 7.28
CA LYS A 210 -27.24 -9.31 7.28
C LYS A 210 -25.95 -10.08 7.50
N ASN A 211 -24.85 -9.62 6.88
CA ASN A 211 -23.54 -10.23 7.08
C ASN A 211 -23.01 -10.04 8.52
N LYS A 212 -23.33 -8.93 9.21
CA LYS A 212 -23.03 -8.78 10.67
C LYS A 212 -23.73 -9.84 11.49
N VAL A 213 -25.04 -9.96 11.27
CA VAL A 213 -25.89 -10.88 12.03
C VAL A 213 -25.47 -12.33 11.78
N ALA A 214 -25.21 -12.68 10.52
CA ALA A 214 -24.71 -14.00 10.13
C ALA A 214 -23.38 -14.30 10.81
N TRP A 215 -22.41 -13.38 10.74
CA TRP A 215 -21.10 -13.57 11.35
C TRP A 215 -21.19 -13.77 12.86
N LYS A 216 -22.01 -12.98 13.57
CA LYS A 216 -22.24 -13.12 15.01
C LYS A 216 -22.86 -14.47 15.35
N LYS A 217 -23.89 -14.90 14.61
CA LYS A 217 -24.54 -16.20 14.83
C LYS A 217 -23.56 -17.35 14.63
N THR A 218 -22.73 -17.28 13.59
CA THR A 218 -21.64 -18.24 13.38
C THR A 218 -20.65 -18.19 14.54
N TYR A 219 -20.25 -17.00 15.00
CA TYR A 219 -19.34 -16.87 16.13
C TYR A 219 -19.87 -17.57 17.38
N GLU A 220 -21.11 -17.26 17.78
CA GLU A 220 -21.76 -17.81 18.98
C GLU A 220 -22.00 -19.33 18.87
N GLN A 221 -22.14 -19.85 17.64
CA GLN A 221 -22.29 -21.28 17.39
C GLN A 221 -20.96 -22.05 17.57
N PHE A 222 -19.84 -21.49 17.11
CA PHE A 222 -18.58 -22.23 17.01
C PHE A 222 -17.59 -21.92 18.14
N PHE A 223 -17.67 -20.73 18.75
CA PHE A 223 -16.72 -20.25 19.76
C PHE A 223 -17.41 -19.98 21.09
N SER A 224 -16.82 -20.49 22.18
CA SER A 224 -17.37 -20.44 23.53
C SER A 224 -17.06 -19.14 24.28
N THR A 225 -16.10 -18.36 23.77
CA THR A 225 -15.74 -17.08 24.41
C THR A 225 -16.89 -16.09 24.25
N LYS A 226 -17.34 -15.53 25.37
CA LYS A 226 -18.36 -14.48 25.33
C LYS A 226 -17.73 -13.19 24.80
N LEU A 227 -18.48 -12.50 23.95
CA LEU A 227 -18.13 -11.15 23.55
C LEU A 227 -18.14 -10.24 24.79
N THR A 228 -17.13 -9.39 24.92
CA THR A 228 -17.14 -8.30 25.91
C THR A 228 -18.22 -7.27 25.57
N LYS A 229 -18.66 -6.44 26.53
CA LYS A 229 -19.62 -5.34 26.27
C LYS A 229 -19.22 -4.46 25.08
N THR A 230 -17.92 -4.19 24.91
CA THR A 230 -17.39 -3.41 23.79
C THR A 230 -17.53 -4.17 22.47
N GLN A 231 -17.25 -5.47 22.48
CA GLN A 231 -17.43 -6.32 21.31
C GLN A 231 -18.92 -6.48 20.96
N GLU A 232 -19.81 -6.69 21.95
CA GLU A 232 -21.25 -6.85 21.73
C GLU A 232 -21.90 -5.68 20.99
N LYS A 233 -21.47 -4.43 21.26
CA LYS A 233 -21.98 -3.22 20.58
C LYS A 233 -21.91 -3.29 19.06
N ASP A 234 -20.87 -3.93 18.52
CA ASP A 234 -20.68 -4.11 17.07
C ASP A 234 -20.84 -5.56 16.64
N CYS A 235 -21.60 -6.37 17.40
CA CYS A 235 -21.79 -7.80 17.13
C CYS A 235 -20.48 -8.61 17.09
N GLY A 236 -19.45 -8.18 17.83
CA GLY A 236 -18.09 -8.71 17.85
C GLY A 236 -17.26 -8.31 16.63
N ARG A 237 -17.93 -7.97 15.53
CA ARG A 237 -17.32 -7.75 14.20
C ARG A 237 -16.25 -6.69 14.21
N SER A 238 -16.56 -5.45 14.63
CA SER A 238 -15.68 -4.31 14.32
C SER A 238 -14.27 -4.56 14.84
N TYR A 239 -14.17 -5.08 16.05
CA TYR A 239 -12.90 -5.45 16.67
C TYR A 239 -12.11 -6.51 15.88
N TRP A 240 -12.73 -7.64 15.52
CA TRP A 240 -12.02 -8.71 14.82
C TRP A 240 -11.75 -8.39 13.35
N THR A 241 -12.67 -7.70 12.68
CA THR A 241 -12.44 -7.24 11.31
C THR A 241 -11.31 -6.21 11.27
N ASP A 242 -11.10 -5.39 12.29
CA ASP A 242 -9.92 -4.51 12.38
C ASP A 242 -8.62 -5.31 12.45
N TYR A 243 -8.62 -6.46 13.13
CA TYR A 243 -7.48 -7.39 13.12
C TYR A 243 -7.28 -7.99 11.74
N SER A 244 -8.36 -8.41 11.08
CA SER A 244 -8.30 -8.87 9.69
C SER A 244 -7.72 -7.83 8.75
N ASP A 245 -8.10 -6.55 8.87
CA ASP A 245 -7.57 -5.48 8.01
C ASP A 245 -6.06 -5.30 8.19
N ALA A 246 -5.62 -5.19 9.45
CA ALA A 246 -4.22 -5.01 9.77
C ALA A 246 -3.36 -6.23 9.39
N PHE A 247 -3.92 -7.44 9.53
CA PHE A 247 -3.30 -8.66 9.02
C PHE A 247 -3.22 -8.66 7.50
N ILE A 248 -4.32 -8.37 6.80
CA ILE A 248 -4.36 -8.29 5.33
C ILE A 248 -3.30 -7.33 4.80
N ARG A 249 -3.13 -6.15 5.40
CA ARG A 249 -2.08 -5.19 5.00
C ARG A 249 -0.68 -5.81 5.07
N SER A 250 -0.41 -6.55 6.14
CA SER A 250 0.87 -7.25 6.33
C SER A 250 1.04 -8.40 5.31
N ILE A 251 -0.05 -9.09 4.98
CA ILE A 251 -0.07 -10.18 3.99
C ILE A 251 0.15 -9.66 2.57
N ILE A 252 -0.53 -8.60 2.16
CA ILE A 252 -0.35 -7.99 0.83
C ILE A 252 1.08 -7.47 0.66
N PHE A 253 1.69 -6.97 1.74
CA PHE A 253 3.08 -6.53 1.72
C PHE A 253 4.11 -7.64 1.46
N THR A 254 3.76 -8.92 1.69
CA THR A 254 4.64 -10.07 1.36
C THR A 254 4.80 -10.30 -0.15
N ASP A 255 3.99 -9.64 -0.98
CA ASP A 255 3.97 -9.75 -2.44
C ASP A 255 3.61 -11.13 -3.01
N ILE A 256 3.28 -12.11 -2.15
CA ILE A 256 2.76 -13.44 -2.56
C ILE A 256 1.26 -13.39 -2.81
N PHE A 257 0.56 -12.47 -2.16
CA PHE A 257 -0.90 -12.36 -2.16
C PHE A 257 -1.37 -11.10 -2.87
N ILE A 258 -2.59 -11.15 -3.39
CA ILE A 258 -3.28 -10.03 -4.05
C ILE A 258 -4.68 -9.88 -3.46
N ASP A 259 -5.10 -8.63 -3.26
CA ASP A 259 -6.43 -8.27 -2.84
C ASP A 259 -7.31 -7.78 -4.00
N SER A 260 -8.62 -7.86 -3.82
CA SER A 260 -9.61 -7.32 -4.76
C SER A 260 -10.91 -7.02 -4.03
N GLY A 261 -11.68 -6.04 -4.51
CA GLY A 261 -12.90 -5.59 -3.84
C GLY A 261 -12.65 -4.38 -2.93
N ARG A 262 -13.58 -4.12 -2.01
CA ARG A 262 -13.53 -2.95 -1.11
C ARG A 262 -14.05 -3.31 0.28
N GLY A 263 -13.46 -2.70 1.29
CA GLY A 263 -13.93 -2.78 2.68
C GLY A 263 -13.94 -4.21 3.19
N GLU A 264 -15.05 -4.64 3.76
CA GLU A 264 -15.15 -5.98 4.35
C GLU A 264 -15.40 -7.08 3.31
N SER A 265 -15.72 -6.69 2.08
CA SER A 265 -15.83 -7.60 0.93
C SER A 265 -14.48 -7.84 0.24
N THR A 266 -13.39 -7.21 0.70
CA THR A 266 -12.05 -7.42 0.16
C THR A 266 -11.67 -8.89 0.25
N LYS A 267 -11.32 -9.48 -0.89
CA LYS A 267 -10.92 -10.89 -1.06
C LYS A 267 -9.44 -10.99 -1.31
N ILE A 268 -8.77 -11.85 -0.56
CA ILE A 268 -7.35 -12.18 -0.71
C ILE A 268 -7.21 -13.48 -1.48
N ARG A 269 -6.22 -13.54 -2.38
CA ARG A 269 -5.82 -14.71 -3.16
C ARG A 269 -4.30 -14.77 -3.25
N VAL A 270 -3.75 -15.91 -3.65
CA VAL A 270 -2.33 -16.00 -4.02
C VAL A 270 -2.17 -15.58 -5.48
N LYS A 271 -1.08 -14.90 -5.78
CA LYS A 271 -0.69 -14.54 -7.15
C LYS A 271 -0.32 -15.79 -7.94
N ASP A 272 -0.68 -15.83 -9.21
CA ASP A 272 -0.49 -17.04 -10.04
C ASP A 272 0.99 -17.39 -10.27
N LEU A 273 1.87 -16.38 -10.35
CA LEU A 273 3.31 -16.59 -10.49
C LEU A 273 3.99 -17.02 -9.18
N GLU A 274 3.34 -16.86 -8.04
CA GLU A 274 3.89 -17.18 -6.72
C GLU A 274 3.29 -18.46 -6.12
N ARG A 275 2.54 -19.25 -6.92
CA ARG A 275 1.91 -20.51 -6.48
C ARG A 275 2.92 -21.56 -6.02
N ASP A 276 4.06 -21.68 -6.69
CA ASP A 276 5.10 -22.63 -6.28
C ASP A 276 5.67 -22.26 -4.89
N LYS A 277 5.93 -20.96 -4.64
CA LYS A 277 6.33 -20.48 -3.31
C LYS A 277 5.24 -20.73 -2.27
N PHE A 278 3.98 -20.46 -2.60
CA PHE A 278 2.86 -20.74 -1.72
C PHE A 278 2.74 -22.23 -1.34
N ASN A 279 2.96 -23.14 -2.30
CA ASN A 279 2.95 -24.57 -2.02
C ASN A 279 4.06 -24.98 -1.05
N LEU A 280 5.24 -24.36 -1.15
CA LEU A 280 6.32 -24.58 -0.19
C LEU A 280 6.00 -24.02 1.20
N LEU A 281 5.23 -22.93 1.29
CA LEU A 281 4.75 -22.43 2.59
C LEU A 281 3.76 -23.41 3.23
N LEU A 282 2.92 -24.10 2.44
CA LEU A 282 1.99 -25.10 2.95
C LEU A 282 2.70 -26.33 3.53
N SER A 283 3.86 -26.71 2.97
CA SER A 283 4.68 -27.81 3.47
C SER A 283 5.71 -27.38 4.53
N PHE A 284 5.76 -26.09 4.87
CA PHE A 284 6.72 -25.57 5.84
C PHE A 284 6.41 -26.09 7.25
N ASN A 285 7.46 -26.48 7.98
CA ASN A 285 7.34 -26.91 9.37
C ASN A 285 7.44 -25.69 10.32
N PHE A 286 6.30 -25.20 10.79
CA PHE A 286 6.24 -24.07 11.72
C PHE A 286 6.79 -24.45 13.10
N GLN A 287 7.85 -23.77 13.52
CA GLN A 287 8.50 -24.02 14.80
C GLN A 287 7.90 -23.18 15.91
N ILE A 288 7.31 -23.85 16.90
CA ILE A 288 6.79 -23.18 18.12
C ILE A 288 7.97 -22.51 18.84
N PRO A 289 7.88 -21.20 19.16
CA PRO A 289 8.90 -20.51 19.93
C PRO A 289 9.16 -21.20 21.26
N ASP A 290 10.42 -21.22 21.70
CA ASP A 290 10.78 -21.76 23.02
C ASP A 290 10.30 -20.80 24.12
N TYR A 291 9.18 -21.17 24.76
CA TYR A 291 8.58 -20.40 25.84
C TYR A 291 9.30 -20.54 27.19
N SER A 292 10.29 -21.43 27.31
CA SER A 292 11.15 -21.49 28.50
C SER A 292 12.10 -20.28 28.59
N LEU A 293 12.36 -19.63 27.46
CA LEU A 293 13.15 -18.41 27.40
C LEU A 293 12.46 -17.24 28.08
N SER A 294 13.23 -16.32 28.65
CA SER A 294 12.71 -15.03 29.11
C SER A 294 12.04 -14.26 27.97
N SER A 295 11.05 -13.41 28.26
CA SER A 295 10.36 -12.59 27.25
C SER A 295 11.34 -11.79 26.37
N LYS A 296 12.48 -11.36 26.95
CA LYS A 296 13.58 -10.71 26.24
C LYS A 296 14.30 -11.64 25.24
N ASN A 297 14.58 -12.88 25.63
CA ASN A 297 15.21 -13.84 24.73
C ASN A 297 14.23 -14.29 23.64
N GLN A 298 12.94 -14.40 23.96
CA GLN A 298 11.88 -14.66 22.97
C GLN A 298 11.81 -13.57 21.90
N ILE A 299 11.75 -12.29 22.30
CA ILE A 299 11.70 -11.18 21.32
C ILE A 299 13.00 -11.07 20.51
N LYS A 300 14.16 -11.35 21.11
CA LYS A 300 15.43 -11.41 20.38
C LYS A 300 15.45 -12.54 19.36
N TRP A 301 14.91 -13.72 19.69
CA TRP A 301 14.74 -14.79 18.71
C TRP A 301 13.76 -14.35 17.63
N TYR A 302 12.60 -13.80 18.00
CA TYR A 302 11.57 -13.38 17.04
C TYR A 302 12.09 -12.32 16.05
N GLY A 303 12.88 -11.35 16.53
CA GLY A 303 13.48 -10.29 15.73
C GLY A 303 14.84 -10.61 15.08
N LYS A 304 15.27 -11.88 15.06
CA LYS A 304 16.42 -12.32 14.25
C LYS A 304 15.99 -12.51 12.79
N LYS A 305 16.84 -12.14 11.83
CA LYS A 305 16.53 -12.28 10.40
C LYS A 305 16.70 -13.71 9.87
N ASP A 306 17.65 -14.48 10.42
CA ASP A 306 18.11 -15.74 9.83
C ASP A 306 17.78 -16.98 10.69
N ASN A 307 17.02 -16.84 11.78
CA ASN A 307 16.71 -17.95 12.68
C ASN A 307 15.61 -18.88 12.16
N VAL A 308 14.76 -18.36 11.29
CA VAL A 308 13.82 -19.12 10.47
C VAL A 308 14.12 -18.71 9.04
N LEU A 309 14.32 -19.67 8.15
CA LEU A 309 14.58 -19.40 6.73
C LEU A 309 13.31 -19.68 5.94
N LEU A 310 13.02 -18.87 4.92
CA LEU A 310 11.93 -19.16 4.00
C LEU A 310 12.23 -20.47 3.25
N PRO A 311 11.22 -21.22 2.82
CA PRO A 311 11.44 -22.51 2.15
C PRO A 311 12.37 -22.42 0.94
N TRP A 312 12.38 -21.29 0.24
CA TRP A 312 13.25 -21.02 -0.91
C TRP A 312 14.52 -20.24 -0.58
N ASN A 313 14.90 -20.11 0.70
CA ASN A 313 16.24 -19.66 1.08
C ASN A 313 17.24 -20.84 1.07
N ASN A 314 17.12 -21.72 0.08
CA ASN A 314 18.11 -22.73 -0.25
C ASN A 314 18.21 -22.87 -1.76
N HIS A 315 19.40 -23.23 -2.22
CA HIS A 315 19.76 -23.25 -3.63
C HIS A 315 18.86 -24.18 -4.47
N ILE A 316 18.53 -25.35 -3.94
CA ILE A 316 17.75 -26.39 -4.63
C ILE A 316 16.33 -25.90 -4.93
N GLU A 317 15.68 -25.28 -3.94
CA GLU A 317 14.33 -24.75 -4.12
C GLU A 317 14.29 -23.53 -5.04
N LEU A 318 15.32 -22.67 -5.00
CA LEU A 318 15.45 -21.57 -5.96
C LEU A 318 15.55 -22.09 -7.40
N ILE A 319 16.39 -23.11 -7.64
CA ILE A 319 16.47 -23.79 -8.94
C ILE A 319 15.08 -24.31 -9.33
N HIS A 320 14.41 -25.05 -8.44
CA HIS A 320 13.13 -25.67 -8.74
C HIS A 320 12.06 -24.64 -9.17
N ILE A 321 11.91 -23.55 -8.41
CA ILE A 321 10.93 -22.49 -8.67
C ILE A 321 11.26 -21.80 -10.00
N VAL A 322 12.51 -21.39 -10.20
CA VAL A 322 12.89 -20.59 -11.37
C VAL A 322 12.92 -21.44 -12.64
N SER A 323 13.35 -22.71 -12.57
CA SER A 323 13.25 -23.64 -13.70
C SER A 323 11.79 -23.86 -14.14
N LYS A 324 10.83 -23.94 -13.21
CA LYS A 324 9.40 -24.02 -13.56
C LYS A 324 8.91 -22.75 -14.26
N LYS A 325 9.29 -21.56 -13.75
CA LYS A 325 8.98 -20.28 -14.40
C LYS A 325 9.60 -20.19 -15.79
N LEU A 326 10.84 -20.65 -15.95
CA LEU A 326 11.56 -20.69 -17.22
C LEU A 326 10.90 -21.65 -18.24
N LYS A 327 10.47 -22.84 -17.81
CA LYS A 327 9.69 -23.77 -18.66
C LYS A 327 8.36 -23.17 -19.11
N LYS A 328 7.64 -22.47 -18.22
CA LYS A 328 6.42 -21.72 -18.59
C LYS A 328 6.71 -20.59 -19.58
N LEU A 329 7.88 -19.96 -19.48
CA LEU A 329 8.32 -18.95 -20.45
C LEU A 329 8.62 -19.59 -21.80
N GLN A 330 9.31 -20.74 -21.83
CA GLN A 330 9.63 -21.47 -23.06
C GLN A 330 8.39 -21.78 -23.90
N THR A 331 7.30 -22.24 -23.26
CA THR A 331 6.04 -22.54 -23.96
C THR A 331 5.28 -21.28 -24.39
N LYS A 332 5.42 -20.18 -23.65
CA LYS A 332 4.70 -18.93 -23.91
C LYS A 332 5.41 -18.06 -24.96
N ASN A 333 6.74 -17.98 -24.92
CA ASN A 333 7.55 -17.12 -25.79
C ASN A 333 8.96 -17.70 -25.96
N LEU A 334 9.14 -18.50 -27.03
CA LEU A 334 10.40 -19.18 -27.32
C LEU A 334 11.56 -18.21 -27.58
N ARG A 335 11.28 -17.02 -28.15
CA ARG A 335 12.32 -16.02 -28.44
C ARG A 335 12.91 -15.45 -27.16
N GLU A 336 12.06 -14.99 -26.24
CA GLU A 336 12.55 -14.45 -24.97
C GLU A 336 13.22 -15.53 -24.12
N TYR A 337 12.68 -16.75 -24.14
CA TYR A 337 13.34 -17.90 -23.56
C TYR A 337 14.77 -18.07 -24.08
N ASN A 338 14.97 -18.12 -25.41
CA ASN A 338 16.30 -18.26 -26.02
C ASN A 338 17.24 -17.10 -25.62
N ASN A 339 16.75 -15.86 -25.63
CA ASN A 339 17.53 -14.69 -25.20
C ASN A 339 18.05 -14.83 -23.77
N LEU A 340 17.19 -15.28 -22.84
CA LEU A 340 17.57 -15.47 -21.45
C LEU A 340 18.50 -16.67 -21.27
N THR A 341 18.25 -17.78 -21.97
CA THR A 341 19.16 -18.93 -21.89
C THR A 341 20.54 -18.60 -22.42
N ASP A 342 20.65 -17.83 -23.50
CA ASP A 342 21.94 -17.38 -24.03
C ASP A 342 22.63 -16.42 -23.06
N LYS A 343 21.90 -15.43 -22.53
CA LYS A 343 22.42 -14.44 -21.57
C LYS A 343 22.99 -15.10 -20.32
N PHE A 344 22.29 -16.09 -19.78
CA PHE A 344 22.67 -16.79 -18.55
C PHE A 344 23.43 -18.10 -18.83
N LYS A 345 23.77 -18.40 -20.10
CA LYS A 345 24.48 -19.63 -20.51
C LYS A 345 23.82 -20.93 -20.01
N ILE A 346 22.49 -20.98 -20.07
CA ILE A 346 21.66 -22.10 -19.62
C ILE A 346 21.56 -23.13 -20.74
N SER A 347 21.83 -24.39 -20.42
CA SER A 347 21.68 -25.53 -21.34
C SER A 347 20.58 -26.46 -20.82
N ASN A 348 19.72 -26.98 -21.70
CA ASN A 348 18.68 -27.97 -21.37
C ASN A 348 17.76 -27.60 -20.17
N ASN A 349 17.44 -26.31 -19.98
CA ASN A 349 16.70 -25.79 -18.81
C ASN A 349 17.37 -26.04 -17.45
N ASP A 350 18.63 -26.46 -17.43
CA ASP A 350 19.39 -26.70 -16.22
C ASP A 350 20.09 -25.41 -15.77
N ILE A 351 19.68 -24.91 -14.61
CA ILE A 351 20.22 -23.70 -13.99
C ILE A 351 21.02 -24.03 -12.71
N SER A 352 21.36 -25.31 -12.48
CA SER A 352 22.06 -25.77 -11.29
C SER A 352 23.47 -25.17 -11.11
N ASN A 353 24.08 -24.70 -12.19
CA ASN A 353 25.40 -24.06 -12.16
C ASN A 353 25.36 -22.55 -11.88
N LEU A 354 24.18 -21.93 -11.85
CA LEU A 354 24.04 -20.50 -11.56
C LEU A 354 24.17 -20.25 -10.07
N THR A 355 24.69 -19.10 -9.67
CA THR A 355 24.66 -18.65 -8.27
C THR A 355 23.25 -18.20 -7.85
N ASP A 356 22.98 -18.15 -6.54
CA ASP A 356 21.70 -17.61 -6.01
C ASP A 356 21.39 -16.21 -6.53
N TYR A 357 22.42 -15.37 -6.71
CA TYR A 357 22.28 -14.03 -7.27
C TYR A 357 21.84 -14.07 -8.74
N GLU A 358 22.46 -14.93 -9.55
CA GLU A 358 22.10 -15.11 -10.96
C GLU A 358 20.70 -15.70 -11.11
N ILE A 359 20.31 -16.66 -10.26
CA ILE A 359 18.97 -17.24 -10.26
C ILE A 359 17.91 -16.18 -9.91
N LYS A 360 18.16 -15.34 -8.90
CA LYS A 360 17.26 -14.22 -8.55
C LYS A 360 17.20 -13.17 -9.67
N SER A 361 18.32 -12.91 -10.34
CA SER A 361 18.38 -12.03 -11.51
C SER A 361 17.54 -12.60 -12.67
N LEU A 362 17.69 -13.88 -12.97
CA LEU A 362 16.89 -14.61 -13.96
C LEU A 362 15.39 -14.55 -13.62
N GLU A 363 15.01 -14.82 -12.36
CA GLU A 363 13.62 -14.68 -11.91
C GLU A 363 13.08 -13.27 -12.17
N SER A 364 13.88 -12.23 -11.86
CA SER A 364 13.49 -10.85 -12.14
C SER A 364 13.30 -10.58 -13.62
N HIS A 365 14.14 -11.13 -14.51
CA HIS A 365 13.98 -11.02 -15.96
C HIS A 365 12.69 -11.69 -16.44
N ILE A 366 12.40 -12.90 -15.95
CA ILE A 366 11.17 -13.62 -16.27
C ILE A 366 9.94 -12.83 -15.80
N ASN A 367 9.96 -12.32 -14.57
CA ASN A 367 8.87 -11.51 -14.02
C ASN A 367 8.66 -10.22 -14.83
N ASN A 368 9.73 -9.55 -15.26
CA ASN A 368 9.64 -8.36 -16.12
C ASN A 368 8.99 -8.69 -17.48
N PHE A 369 9.34 -9.82 -18.09
CA PHE A 369 8.67 -10.29 -19.31
C PHE A 369 7.16 -10.46 -19.10
N TYR A 370 6.75 -11.20 -18.07
CA TYR A 370 5.32 -11.39 -17.77
C TYR A 370 4.60 -10.08 -17.48
N THR A 371 5.28 -9.14 -16.81
CA THR A 371 4.75 -7.80 -16.56
C THR A 371 4.46 -7.08 -17.87
N ASN A 372 5.42 -7.03 -18.80
CA ASN A 372 5.24 -6.39 -20.10
C ASN A 372 4.13 -7.05 -20.94
N GLU A 373 4.06 -8.38 -20.96
CA GLU A 373 2.98 -9.11 -21.62
C GLU A 373 1.61 -8.78 -21.03
N ASN A 374 1.52 -8.71 -19.69
CA ASN A 374 0.28 -8.38 -19.01
C ASN A 374 -0.12 -6.92 -19.22
N ILE A 375 0.83 -5.98 -19.33
CA ILE A 375 0.58 -4.60 -19.76
C ILE A 375 -0.05 -4.59 -21.17
N VAL A 376 0.58 -5.28 -22.13
CA VAL A 376 0.08 -5.35 -23.50
C VAL A 376 -1.32 -5.95 -23.55
N SER A 377 -1.55 -7.05 -22.83
CA SER A 377 -2.84 -7.72 -22.73
C SER A 377 -3.90 -6.83 -22.08
N PHE A 378 -3.51 -6.10 -21.03
CA PHE A 378 -4.39 -5.15 -20.36
C PHE A 378 -4.82 -4.02 -21.29
N VAL A 379 -3.88 -3.33 -21.94
CA VAL A 379 -4.16 -2.22 -22.87
C VAL A 379 -5.03 -2.69 -24.04
N LYS A 380 -4.73 -3.84 -24.66
CA LYS A 380 -5.43 -4.31 -25.85
C LYS A 380 -6.80 -4.95 -25.56
N LYS A 381 -6.96 -5.60 -24.40
CA LYS A 381 -8.12 -6.46 -24.11
C LYS A 381 -8.78 -6.14 -22.78
N TYR A 382 -8.15 -6.48 -21.66
CA TYR A 382 -8.84 -6.50 -20.35
C TYR A 382 -9.38 -5.13 -19.93
N SER A 383 -8.65 -4.07 -20.25
CA SER A 383 -9.05 -2.70 -19.93
C SER A 383 -10.31 -2.21 -20.67
N LYS A 384 -10.75 -2.94 -21.70
CA LYS A 384 -11.97 -2.66 -22.47
C LYS A 384 -13.22 -3.27 -21.83
N GLU A 385 -13.06 -4.16 -20.86
CA GLU A 385 -14.17 -4.79 -20.15
C GLU A 385 -14.78 -3.85 -19.09
N ASP A 386 -16.10 -3.82 -18.99
CA ASP A 386 -16.82 -2.99 -18.00
C ASP A 386 -16.40 -3.29 -16.57
N LYS A 387 -16.09 -4.55 -16.27
CA LYS A 387 -15.60 -4.96 -14.95
C LYS A 387 -14.30 -4.25 -14.60
N ALA A 388 -13.32 -4.23 -15.50
CA ALA A 388 -12.03 -3.59 -15.28
C ALA A 388 -12.18 -2.07 -15.13
N ARG A 389 -12.99 -1.43 -15.99
CA ARG A 389 -13.31 0.01 -15.92
C ARG A 389 -13.98 0.37 -14.59
N ASN A 390 -14.94 -0.43 -14.15
CA ASN A 390 -15.61 -0.25 -12.85
C ASN A 390 -14.65 -0.43 -11.66
N GLU A 391 -13.70 -1.37 -11.75
CA GLU A 391 -12.66 -1.55 -10.73
C GLU A 391 -11.75 -0.31 -10.64
N ILE A 392 -11.34 0.27 -11.78
CA ILE A 392 -10.56 1.51 -11.84
C ILE A 392 -11.30 2.67 -11.17
N ILE A 393 -12.58 2.87 -11.49
CA ILE A 393 -13.39 3.93 -10.88
C ILE A 393 -13.53 3.73 -9.37
N LYS A 394 -13.88 2.52 -8.94
CA LYS A 394 -14.03 2.20 -7.51
C LYS A 394 -12.73 2.35 -6.73
N ARG A 395 -11.59 2.19 -7.39
CA ARG A 395 -10.28 2.34 -6.74
C ARG A 395 -9.98 3.79 -6.39
N TYR A 396 -10.38 4.79 -7.20
CA TYR A 396 -10.25 6.20 -6.79
C TYR A 396 -11.05 6.49 -5.52
N ASP A 397 -12.28 5.96 -5.42
CA ASP A 397 -13.06 6.09 -4.18
C ASP A 397 -12.34 5.42 -3.00
N SER A 398 -11.67 4.28 -3.22
CA SER A 398 -10.88 3.63 -2.17
C SER A 398 -9.69 4.51 -1.77
N ILE A 399 -8.95 5.06 -2.73
CA ILE A 399 -7.79 5.93 -2.46
C ILE A 399 -8.21 7.16 -1.65
N LEU A 400 -9.34 7.78 -1.97
CA LEU A 400 -9.85 8.96 -1.26
C LEU A 400 -10.40 8.65 0.14
N ASN A 401 -11.08 7.51 0.31
CA ASN A 401 -11.83 7.19 1.53
C ASN A 401 -11.12 6.18 2.45
N SER A 402 -10.06 5.52 2.02
CA SER A 402 -9.38 4.48 2.76
C SER A 402 -8.03 4.95 3.27
N ASN A 403 -7.67 4.49 4.47
CA ASN A 403 -6.31 4.56 4.98
C ASN A 403 -5.47 3.41 4.40
N GLU A 404 -5.60 3.04 3.12
CA GLU A 404 -4.79 1.98 2.50
C GLU A 404 -3.29 2.31 2.57
N ASP A 405 -2.46 1.29 2.84
CA ASP A 405 -1.02 1.47 3.06
C ASP A 405 -0.31 1.98 1.80
N LEU A 406 -0.82 1.57 0.62
CA LEU A 406 -0.22 1.84 -0.69
C LEU A 406 -1.02 2.88 -1.48
N SER A 407 -1.81 3.76 -0.85
CA SER A 407 -2.71 4.68 -1.56
C SER A 407 -2.02 5.55 -2.62
N ALA A 408 -0.81 6.06 -2.34
CA ALA A 408 -0.06 6.89 -3.30
C ALA A 408 0.37 6.09 -4.55
N LEU A 409 1.03 4.95 -4.34
CA LEU A 409 1.40 4.02 -5.41
C LEU A 409 0.18 3.49 -6.17
N TRP A 410 -0.94 3.28 -5.47
CA TRP A 410 -2.19 2.92 -6.12
C TRP A 410 -2.79 4.06 -6.94
N LEU A 411 -2.63 5.32 -6.54
CA LEU A 411 -3.07 6.47 -7.34
C LEU A 411 -2.31 6.52 -8.67
N GLU A 412 -1.00 6.34 -8.64
CA GLU A 412 -0.15 6.25 -9.84
C GLU A 412 -0.61 5.10 -10.75
N VAL A 413 -0.63 3.88 -10.22
CA VAL A 413 -0.99 2.67 -10.99
C VAL A 413 -2.44 2.75 -11.50
N ASN A 414 -3.38 3.28 -10.72
CA ASN A 414 -4.78 3.37 -11.13
C ASN A 414 -5.00 4.45 -12.20
N THR A 415 -4.26 5.55 -12.12
CA THR A 415 -4.23 6.61 -13.15
C THR A 415 -3.62 6.09 -14.45
N TRP A 416 -2.53 5.34 -14.35
CA TRP A 416 -1.96 4.65 -15.51
C TRP A 416 -2.95 3.64 -16.11
N LYS A 417 -3.65 2.84 -15.29
CA LYS A 417 -4.68 1.90 -15.77
C LYS A 417 -5.83 2.61 -16.47
N PHE A 418 -6.23 3.79 -15.98
CA PHE A 418 -7.20 4.63 -16.68
C PHE A 418 -6.71 5.03 -18.07
N PHE A 419 -5.53 5.64 -18.20
CA PHE A 419 -5.01 6.05 -19.50
C PHE A 419 -4.78 4.84 -20.43
N ALA A 420 -4.29 3.71 -19.89
CA ALA A 420 -4.14 2.46 -20.62
C ALA A 420 -5.48 1.96 -21.19
N SER A 421 -6.57 2.15 -20.45
CA SER A 421 -7.90 1.70 -20.87
C SER A 421 -8.55 2.52 -21.99
N ILE A 422 -8.17 3.79 -22.12
CA ILE A 422 -8.62 4.69 -23.19
C ILE A 422 -7.60 4.83 -24.33
N THR A 423 -6.47 4.13 -24.22
CA THR A 423 -5.46 3.99 -25.26
C THR A 423 -5.59 2.63 -25.93
N ASN A 424 -5.32 2.53 -27.24
CA ASN A 424 -5.40 1.25 -27.98
C ASN A 424 -4.03 0.67 -28.35
N ASP A 425 -2.96 1.47 -28.27
CA ASP A 425 -1.59 1.04 -28.54
C ASP A 425 -0.77 1.05 -27.24
N PRO A 426 -0.20 -0.09 -26.81
CA PRO A 426 0.72 -0.14 -25.68
C PRO A 426 1.95 0.78 -25.83
N LYS A 427 2.34 1.16 -27.06
CA LYS A 427 3.44 2.10 -27.29
C LYS A 427 3.04 3.56 -27.01
N SER A 428 1.75 3.86 -27.00
CA SER A 428 1.21 5.19 -26.72
C SER A 428 1.05 5.47 -25.23
N ILE A 429 1.46 4.56 -24.35
CA ILE A 429 1.43 4.77 -22.90
C ILE A 429 2.64 4.13 -22.23
N LYS A 430 3.23 4.86 -21.28
CA LYS A 430 4.36 4.41 -20.48
C LYS A 430 4.11 4.73 -19.02
N TYR A 431 4.31 3.76 -18.13
CA TYR A 431 4.39 3.97 -16.70
C TYR A 431 5.86 4.00 -16.29
N ASN A 432 6.32 5.04 -15.60
CA ASN A 432 7.72 5.17 -15.18
C ASN A 432 7.98 4.54 -13.80
N GLY A 433 6.93 4.22 -13.03
CA GLY A 433 7.04 3.43 -11.81
C GLY A 433 7.20 1.92 -12.08
N LYS A 434 7.18 1.12 -11.00
CA LYS A 434 7.25 -0.35 -11.10
C LYS A 434 5.94 -0.99 -10.66
N VAL A 435 5.45 -1.93 -11.47
CA VAL A 435 4.35 -2.82 -11.11
C VAL A 435 4.84 -4.26 -11.03
N ASN A 436 4.10 -5.06 -10.29
CA ASN A 436 4.21 -6.50 -10.30
C ASN A 436 3.61 -7.08 -11.59
N PRO A 437 3.88 -8.36 -11.91
CA PRO A 437 3.30 -8.99 -13.10
C PRO A 437 1.76 -8.96 -13.15
N ASP A 438 1.09 -8.95 -11.99
CA ASP A 438 -0.37 -8.81 -11.87
C ASP A 438 -0.88 -7.37 -11.99
N LEU A 439 0.00 -6.42 -12.34
CA LEU A 439 -0.27 -4.99 -12.45
C LEU A 439 -0.71 -4.33 -11.13
N THR A 440 -0.27 -4.88 -9.99
CA THR A 440 -0.35 -4.23 -8.67
C THR A 440 0.90 -3.38 -8.43
N PRO A 441 0.85 -2.35 -7.57
CA PRO A 441 2.03 -1.55 -7.26
C PRO A 441 3.08 -2.36 -6.51
N ARG A 442 4.36 -2.04 -6.74
CA ARG A 442 5.49 -2.71 -6.08
C ARG A 442 6.02 -1.86 -4.92
N SER A 443 5.68 -2.24 -3.68
CA SER A 443 5.85 -1.43 -2.45
C SER A 443 7.29 -0.99 -2.10
N PHE A 444 8.31 -1.63 -2.65
CA PHE A 444 9.74 -1.33 -2.38
C PHE A 444 10.51 -0.84 -3.61
N ALA A 445 9.82 -0.53 -4.70
CA ALA A 445 10.47 0.08 -5.83
C ALA A 445 10.80 1.53 -5.51
N LYS A 446 12.09 1.88 -5.39
CA LYS A 446 12.50 3.28 -5.50
C LYS A 446 11.97 3.81 -6.83
N GLY A 447 11.25 4.93 -6.79
CA GLY A 447 10.79 5.64 -7.98
C GLY A 447 11.99 5.97 -8.88
N VAL A 448 11.74 6.09 -10.18
CA VAL A 448 12.74 6.65 -11.08
C VAL A 448 12.70 8.16 -10.85
N GLY A 449 13.66 8.67 -10.07
CA GLY A 449 13.75 10.10 -9.80
C GLY A 449 13.90 10.89 -11.11
N ASN A 450 13.34 12.10 -11.14
CA ASN A 450 13.43 13.02 -12.28
C ASN A 450 12.77 12.47 -13.57
N THR A 451 11.66 11.75 -13.42
CA THR A 451 10.76 11.39 -14.51
C THR A 451 9.31 11.59 -14.09
N PRO A 452 8.41 11.97 -15.00
CA PRO A 452 6.98 12.03 -14.71
C PRO A 452 6.45 10.64 -14.34
N ASP A 453 5.34 10.55 -13.60
CA ASP A 453 4.76 9.27 -13.18
C ASP A 453 4.42 8.37 -14.37
N MET A 454 3.84 8.97 -15.42
CA MET A 454 3.50 8.29 -16.66
C MET A 454 3.51 9.24 -17.86
N GLU A 455 3.54 8.67 -19.06
CA GLU A 455 3.58 9.39 -20.33
C GLU A 455 2.53 8.80 -21.27
N VAL A 456 1.75 9.66 -21.92
CA VAL A 456 0.72 9.28 -22.90
C VAL A 456 1.03 10.02 -24.20
N TYR A 457 1.16 9.28 -25.30
CA TYR A 457 1.57 9.80 -26.60
C TYR A 457 0.42 9.75 -27.60
N ASP A 458 0.18 10.86 -28.30
CA ASP A 458 -0.80 10.97 -29.38
C ASP A 458 -0.28 11.88 -30.50
N ASN A 459 0.24 11.28 -31.57
CA ASN A 459 0.82 11.98 -32.72
C ASN A 459 1.75 13.13 -32.32
N ASP A 460 1.27 14.37 -32.45
CA ASP A 460 2.01 15.62 -32.18
C ASP A 460 1.96 16.04 -30.70
N ASN A 461 1.29 15.28 -29.84
CA ASN A 461 1.06 15.63 -28.45
C ASN A 461 1.62 14.58 -27.48
N ILE A 462 2.15 15.05 -26.36
CA ILE A 462 2.56 14.25 -25.21
C ILE A 462 1.82 14.80 -23.99
N LEU A 463 1.10 13.93 -23.29
CA LEU A 463 0.51 14.23 -21.99
C LEU A 463 1.31 13.54 -20.90
N LEU A 464 1.63 14.29 -19.85
CA LEU A 464 2.29 13.83 -18.64
C LEU A 464 1.30 13.87 -17.46
N PRO A 465 0.55 12.79 -17.20
CA PRO A 465 -0.20 12.67 -15.97
C PRO A 465 0.75 12.52 -14.78
N GLU A 466 0.58 13.40 -13.80
CA GLU A 466 1.34 13.46 -12.56
C GLU A 466 0.35 13.43 -11.41
N VAL A 467 0.61 12.63 -10.37
CA VAL A 467 -0.35 12.42 -9.30
C VAL A 467 0.28 12.62 -7.93
N SER A 468 -0.48 13.20 -7.00
CA SER A 468 0.02 13.36 -5.63
C SER A 468 -1.08 13.31 -4.58
N LEU A 469 -0.86 12.50 -3.54
CA LEU A 469 -1.63 12.56 -2.30
C LEU A 469 -1.02 13.52 -1.28
N MET A 470 0.14 14.11 -1.57
CA MET A 470 0.76 15.12 -0.73
C MET A 470 -0.13 16.36 -0.66
N SER A 471 -0.07 17.08 0.46
CA SER A 471 -0.87 18.29 0.63
C SER A 471 -0.13 19.34 1.45
N GLY A 472 -0.71 20.54 1.55
CA GLY A 472 -0.07 21.67 2.24
C GLY A 472 1.13 22.24 1.47
N VAL A 473 2.00 22.95 2.18
CA VAL A 473 3.16 23.66 1.60
C VAL A 473 4.12 22.70 0.90
N LYS A 474 4.24 21.47 1.39
CA LYS A 474 5.16 20.47 0.84
C LYS A 474 4.78 20.00 -0.55
N GLN A 475 3.49 19.93 -0.85
CA GLN A 475 3.06 19.67 -2.22
C GLN A 475 3.62 20.74 -3.17
N TRP A 476 3.71 22.00 -2.73
CA TRP A 476 4.34 23.04 -3.54
C TRP A 476 5.87 22.87 -3.63
N GLU A 477 6.54 22.58 -2.52
CA GLU A 477 8.00 22.39 -2.47
C GLU A 477 8.49 21.20 -3.30
N HIS A 478 7.76 20.08 -3.25
CA HIS A 478 8.15 18.82 -3.90
C HIS A 478 7.52 18.62 -5.28
N GLU A 479 6.22 18.90 -5.44
CA GLU A 479 5.51 18.62 -6.70
C GLU A 479 5.52 19.82 -7.64
N GLY A 480 5.53 21.04 -7.11
CA GLY A 480 5.45 22.24 -7.94
C GLY A 480 6.62 22.32 -8.93
N ALA A 481 7.84 22.35 -8.39
CA ALA A 481 9.05 22.44 -9.20
C ALA A 481 9.31 21.18 -10.03
N SER A 482 9.06 19.98 -9.47
CA SER A 482 9.33 18.72 -10.15
C SER A 482 8.45 18.52 -11.39
N VAL A 483 7.14 18.78 -11.27
CA VAL A 483 6.20 18.67 -12.40
C VAL A 483 6.54 19.67 -13.50
N ALA A 484 6.89 20.90 -13.14
CA ALA A 484 7.35 21.90 -14.10
C ALA A 484 8.61 21.47 -14.83
N GLU A 485 9.59 20.93 -14.11
CA GLU A 485 10.84 20.42 -14.68
C GLU A 485 10.59 19.22 -15.60
N HIS A 486 9.69 18.30 -15.25
CA HIS A 486 9.34 17.16 -16.10
C HIS A 486 8.73 17.60 -17.43
N VAL A 487 7.80 18.56 -17.42
CA VAL A 487 7.20 19.14 -18.63
C VAL A 487 8.25 19.84 -19.48
N TYR A 488 9.06 20.70 -18.85
CA TYR A 488 10.14 21.42 -19.53
C TYR A 488 11.11 20.45 -20.22
N ARG A 489 11.67 19.48 -19.47
CA ARG A 489 12.60 18.50 -20.03
C ARG A 489 11.98 17.67 -21.14
N LYS A 490 10.73 17.23 -20.98
CA LYS A 490 10.04 16.47 -22.02
C LYS A 490 9.83 17.29 -23.30
N LYS A 491 9.57 18.59 -23.17
CA LYS A 491 9.45 19.52 -24.29
C LYS A 491 10.79 19.78 -24.97
N GLU A 492 11.87 19.90 -24.21
CA GLU A 492 13.22 20.00 -24.77
C GLU A 492 13.64 18.72 -25.52
N ASP A 493 13.29 17.55 -24.98
CA ASP A 493 13.55 16.26 -25.62
C ASP A 493 12.68 16.03 -26.87
N ASN A 494 11.59 16.78 -27.05
CA ASN A 494 10.59 16.62 -28.12
C ASN A 494 10.12 17.99 -28.64
N ARG A 495 11.06 18.78 -29.19
CA ARG A 495 10.78 20.17 -29.58
C ARG A 495 9.65 20.31 -30.61
N ASP A 496 9.50 19.32 -31.47
CA ASP A 496 8.47 19.19 -32.50
C ASP A 496 7.07 18.85 -31.96
N LYS A 497 6.95 18.42 -30.71
CA LYS A 497 5.70 17.99 -30.09
C LYS A 497 5.17 18.98 -29.07
N ASN A 498 3.85 19.05 -28.94
CA ASN A 498 3.22 19.76 -27.83
C ASN A 498 3.28 18.89 -26.58
N VAL A 499 3.70 19.47 -25.46
CA VAL A 499 3.79 18.77 -24.19
C VAL A 499 2.87 19.47 -23.19
N PHE A 500 2.04 18.68 -22.54
CA PHE A 500 1.11 19.11 -21.52
C PHE A 500 1.22 18.21 -20.30
N SER A 501 0.87 18.71 -19.13
CA SER A 501 0.67 17.90 -17.93
C SER A 501 -0.73 18.07 -17.36
N ILE A 502 -1.23 17.00 -16.76
CA ILE A 502 -2.39 17.04 -15.87
C ILE A 502 -1.92 16.61 -14.49
N PHE A 503 -1.98 17.54 -13.53
CA PHE A 503 -1.59 17.30 -12.14
C PHE A 503 -2.83 16.95 -11.32
N ILE A 504 -2.93 15.68 -10.92
CA ILE A 504 -4.10 15.11 -10.25
C ILE A 504 -3.77 14.92 -8.77
N SER A 505 -4.40 15.73 -7.90
CA SER A 505 -4.12 15.66 -6.46
C SER A 505 -5.39 15.52 -5.62
N LYS A 506 -5.25 15.18 -4.34
CA LYS A 506 -6.41 15.26 -3.42
C LYS A 506 -6.94 16.69 -3.32
N LYS A 507 -6.02 17.65 -3.25
CA LYS A 507 -6.30 19.09 -3.27
C LYS A 507 -5.01 19.82 -3.64
N THR A 508 -5.06 20.67 -4.66
CA THR A 508 -3.90 21.46 -5.07
C THR A 508 -3.67 22.59 -4.07
N HIS A 509 -2.45 22.71 -3.57
CA HIS A 509 -2.03 23.80 -2.71
C HIS A 509 -2.07 25.13 -3.49
N PHE A 510 -2.48 26.22 -2.83
CA PHE A 510 -2.68 27.50 -3.52
C PHE A 510 -1.40 28.06 -4.16
N ARG A 511 -0.22 27.81 -3.58
CA ARG A 511 1.07 28.21 -4.19
C ARG A 511 1.39 27.38 -5.44
N SER A 512 1.08 26.08 -5.45
CA SER A 512 1.23 25.25 -6.65
C SER A 512 0.26 25.72 -7.74
N LEU A 513 -0.99 26.01 -7.36
CA LEU A 513 -2.00 26.53 -8.28
C LEU A 513 -1.58 27.88 -8.88
N TRP A 514 -1.12 28.83 -8.06
CA TRP A 514 -0.58 30.12 -8.49
C TRP A 514 0.63 29.95 -9.43
N MET A 515 1.55 29.06 -9.09
CA MET A 515 2.72 28.80 -9.92
C MET A 515 2.33 28.19 -11.26
N PHE A 516 1.46 27.16 -11.27
CA PHE A 516 0.94 26.58 -12.51
C PHE A 516 0.16 27.59 -13.35
N PHE A 517 -0.59 28.49 -12.73
CA PHE A 517 -1.29 29.59 -13.41
C PHE A 517 -0.32 30.48 -14.18
N ILE A 518 0.78 30.91 -13.53
CA ILE A 518 1.82 31.71 -14.19
C ILE A 518 2.47 30.91 -15.32
N LEU A 519 2.86 29.66 -15.05
CA LEU A 519 3.55 28.80 -16.01
C LEU A 519 2.74 28.53 -17.29
N ASN A 520 1.40 28.45 -17.20
CA ASN A 520 0.55 28.32 -18.38
C ASN A 520 0.45 29.62 -19.20
N LYS A 521 0.82 30.78 -18.64
CA LYS A 521 0.90 32.07 -19.36
C LYS A 521 2.28 32.31 -19.94
N ASP A 522 3.31 32.16 -19.10
CA ASP A 522 4.70 32.42 -19.44
C ASP A 522 5.65 31.68 -18.49
N SER A 523 6.88 31.43 -18.92
CA SER A 523 7.88 30.77 -18.10
C SER A 523 9.31 31.24 -18.40
N TRP A 524 10.25 30.85 -17.55
CA TRP A 524 11.68 31.09 -17.76
C TRP A 524 12.23 30.44 -19.03
N ALA A 525 11.51 29.47 -19.63
CA ALA A 525 11.91 28.81 -20.86
C ALA A 525 11.61 29.64 -22.13
N GLY A 526 10.91 30.78 -22.00
CA GLY A 526 10.48 31.59 -23.14
C GLY A 526 9.26 31.05 -23.88
N TYR A 527 8.58 30.06 -23.29
CA TYR A 527 7.30 29.52 -23.75
C TYR A 527 6.48 28.99 -22.56
N PRO A 528 5.15 28.85 -22.67
CA PRO A 528 4.33 28.31 -21.59
C PRO A 528 4.67 26.86 -21.22
N ILE A 529 4.76 26.59 -19.92
CA ILE A 529 4.82 25.24 -19.34
C ILE A 529 3.39 24.85 -18.92
N ASN A 530 2.69 24.12 -19.78
CA ASN A 530 1.27 23.84 -19.62
C ASN A 530 1.00 22.71 -18.61
N ILE A 531 0.54 23.08 -17.41
CA ILE A 531 0.20 22.13 -16.32
C ILE A 531 -1.23 22.42 -15.84
N ILE A 532 -2.12 21.43 -15.92
CA ILE A 532 -3.52 21.57 -15.53
C ILE A 532 -3.77 20.91 -14.16
N PRO A 533 -3.94 21.69 -13.08
CA PRO A 533 -4.23 21.13 -11.76
C PRO A 533 -5.71 20.79 -11.62
N ILE A 534 -6.01 19.54 -11.27
CA ILE A 534 -7.36 19.10 -10.92
C ILE A 534 -7.35 18.19 -9.70
N ASP A 535 -8.48 18.11 -9.00
CA ASP A 535 -8.64 17.17 -7.90
C ASP A 535 -9.04 15.76 -8.41
N ILE A 536 -8.77 14.73 -7.60
CA ILE A 536 -9.09 13.32 -7.93
C ILE A 536 -10.60 13.14 -8.19
N GLU A 537 -11.46 13.90 -7.52
CA GLU A 537 -12.91 13.85 -7.72
C GLU A 537 -13.28 14.31 -9.14
N THR A 538 -12.78 15.47 -9.55
CA THR A 538 -12.93 16.01 -10.91
C THR A 538 -12.34 15.05 -11.96
N PHE A 539 -11.16 14.47 -11.69
CA PHE A 539 -10.58 13.47 -12.58
C PHE A 539 -11.43 12.19 -12.68
N THR A 540 -12.06 11.78 -11.58
CA THR A 540 -12.97 10.64 -11.56
C THR A 540 -14.21 10.91 -12.43
N GLU A 541 -14.69 12.15 -12.52
CA GLU A 541 -15.75 12.55 -13.47
C GLU A 541 -15.30 12.45 -14.92
N ILE A 542 -14.06 12.88 -15.22
CA ILE A 542 -13.45 12.69 -16.54
C ILE A 542 -13.42 11.20 -16.87
N ALA A 543 -12.95 10.36 -15.95
CA ALA A 543 -12.85 8.92 -16.17
C ALA A 543 -14.21 8.26 -16.43
N LYS A 544 -15.24 8.59 -15.62
CA LYS A 544 -16.62 8.10 -15.80
C LYS A 544 -17.20 8.53 -17.15
N THR A 545 -17.01 9.80 -17.51
CA THR A 545 -17.43 10.34 -18.81
C THR A 545 -16.75 9.60 -19.96
N SER A 546 -15.44 9.38 -19.86
CA SER A 546 -14.67 8.69 -20.89
C SER A 546 -15.15 7.27 -21.13
N TYR A 547 -15.41 6.52 -20.06
CA TYR A 547 -15.94 5.17 -20.19
C TYR A 547 -17.35 5.11 -20.74
N LYS A 548 -18.23 5.98 -20.26
CA LYS A 548 -19.62 6.05 -20.73
C LYS A 548 -19.72 6.33 -22.23
N ASN A 549 -18.83 7.19 -22.74
CA ASN A 549 -18.88 7.66 -24.12
C ASN A 549 -17.78 7.07 -25.01
N ASN A 550 -17.04 6.06 -24.54
CA ASN A 550 -15.91 5.42 -25.23
C ASN A 550 -14.87 6.42 -25.78
N LEU A 551 -14.56 7.45 -24.99
CA LEU A 551 -13.56 8.45 -25.37
C LEU A 551 -12.16 7.84 -25.36
N LYS A 552 -11.33 8.34 -26.26
CA LYS A 552 -9.91 7.95 -26.40
C LYS A 552 -9.01 8.96 -25.68
N SER A 553 -7.75 8.58 -25.44
CA SER A 553 -6.70 9.46 -24.90
C SER A 553 -6.63 10.82 -25.61
N SER A 554 -6.77 10.86 -26.94
CA SER A 554 -6.78 12.09 -27.74
C SER A 554 -7.83 13.10 -27.27
N HIS A 555 -9.03 12.65 -26.87
CA HIS A 555 -10.10 13.54 -26.39
C HIS A 555 -9.76 14.17 -25.04
N ILE A 556 -8.93 13.51 -24.24
CA ILE A 556 -8.46 14.03 -22.96
C ILE A 556 -7.31 15.02 -23.19
N ILE A 557 -6.45 14.74 -24.16
CA ILE A 557 -5.41 15.67 -24.60
C ILE A 557 -6.04 16.96 -25.15
N ASP A 558 -7.07 16.85 -25.99
CA ASP A 558 -7.84 17.99 -26.50
C ASP A 558 -8.46 18.81 -25.36
N LEU A 559 -9.02 18.13 -24.35
CA LEU A 559 -9.54 18.78 -23.15
C LEU A 559 -8.43 19.53 -22.40
N VAL A 560 -7.29 18.89 -22.14
CA VAL A 560 -6.15 19.49 -21.43
C VAL A 560 -5.61 20.70 -22.20
N GLN A 561 -5.50 20.61 -23.53
CA GLN A 561 -5.08 21.71 -24.38
C GLN A 561 -6.09 22.87 -24.37
N TYR A 562 -7.39 22.57 -24.35
CA TYR A 562 -8.41 23.61 -24.18
C TYR A 562 -8.28 24.28 -22.81
N LEU A 563 -8.14 23.49 -21.74
CA LEU A 563 -8.01 23.99 -20.38
C LEU A 563 -6.77 24.86 -20.20
N SER A 564 -5.64 24.55 -20.84
CA SER A 564 -4.43 25.37 -20.75
C SER A 564 -4.63 26.79 -21.29
N LYS A 565 -5.49 26.95 -22.30
CA LYS A 565 -5.79 28.25 -22.90
C LYS A 565 -6.72 29.10 -22.06
N THR A 566 -7.56 28.50 -21.19
CA THR A 566 -8.50 29.22 -20.32
C THR A 566 -7.81 30.18 -19.35
N VAL A 567 -6.51 29.98 -19.10
CA VAL A 567 -5.69 30.87 -18.27
C VAL A 567 -5.68 32.31 -18.79
N ASN A 568 -5.88 32.50 -20.10
CA ASN A 568 -5.91 33.81 -20.75
C ASN A 568 -7.24 34.55 -20.55
N ASP A 569 -8.29 33.82 -20.16
CA ASP A 569 -9.64 34.37 -19.96
C ASP A 569 -9.85 34.89 -18.52
N VAL A 570 -8.83 34.76 -17.67
CA VAL A 570 -8.89 35.07 -16.24
C VAL A 570 -7.66 35.86 -15.76
N ASN A 571 -7.89 36.74 -14.79
CA ASN A 571 -6.85 37.59 -14.21
C ASN A 571 -6.17 36.94 -13.00
N ASP A 572 -6.88 36.08 -12.26
CA ASP A 572 -6.40 35.46 -11.01
C ASP A 572 -6.46 33.92 -11.04
N PHE A 573 -5.56 33.30 -10.28
CA PHE A 573 -5.45 31.84 -10.20
C PHE A 573 -6.63 31.18 -9.46
N THR A 574 -7.30 31.91 -8.57
CA THR A 574 -8.50 31.45 -7.86
C THR A 574 -9.67 31.33 -8.84
N ASP A 575 -9.85 32.33 -9.71
CA ASP A 575 -10.85 32.30 -10.78
C ASP A 575 -10.54 31.20 -11.78
N TRP A 576 -9.26 31.02 -12.13
CA TRP A 576 -8.83 29.96 -13.03
C TRP A 576 -9.25 28.57 -12.53
N SER A 577 -9.06 28.27 -11.25
CA SER A 577 -9.47 26.97 -10.68
C SER A 577 -10.98 26.72 -10.84
N ASN A 578 -11.80 27.74 -10.65
CA ASN A 578 -13.25 27.65 -10.87
C ASN A 578 -13.60 27.44 -12.35
N VAL A 579 -12.92 28.17 -13.25
CA VAL A 579 -13.08 28.02 -14.70
C VAL A 579 -12.69 26.62 -15.17
N LEU A 580 -11.61 26.05 -14.66
CA LEU A 580 -11.19 24.67 -14.96
C LEU A 580 -12.30 23.68 -14.61
N LYS A 581 -12.82 23.76 -13.37
CA LYS A 581 -13.90 22.87 -12.90
C LYS A 581 -15.16 23.01 -13.75
N HIS A 582 -15.61 24.24 -13.99
CA HIS A 582 -16.78 24.52 -14.81
C HIS A 582 -16.62 24.02 -16.27
N SER A 583 -15.45 24.21 -16.84
CA SER A 583 -15.10 23.76 -18.18
C SER A 583 -15.16 22.24 -18.31
N ILE A 584 -14.63 21.52 -17.32
CA ILE A 584 -14.67 20.05 -17.28
C ILE A 584 -16.10 19.56 -17.13
N SER A 585 -16.89 20.13 -16.22
CA SER A 585 -18.31 19.78 -16.07
C SER A 585 -19.11 20.02 -17.37
N THR A 586 -18.84 21.13 -18.06
CA THR A 586 -19.47 21.44 -19.35
C THR A 586 -19.05 20.45 -20.44
N TRP A 587 -17.77 20.10 -20.50
CA TRP A 587 -17.26 19.06 -21.41
C TRP A 587 -17.92 17.70 -21.14
N ALA A 588 -18.07 17.32 -19.87
CA ALA A 588 -18.73 16.07 -19.48
C ALA A 588 -20.20 16.03 -19.89
N GLN A 589 -20.93 17.13 -19.70
CA GLN A 589 -22.33 17.27 -20.12
C GLN A 589 -22.49 17.18 -21.65
N LYS A 590 -21.62 17.86 -22.42
CA LYS A 590 -21.65 17.83 -23.89
C LYS A 590 -21.44 16.41 -24.43
N ASN A 591 -20.48 15.67 -23.87
CA ASN A 591 -20.23 14.29 -24.28
C ASN A 591 -21.35 13.34 -23.85
N THR A 592 -22.02 13.61 -22.73
CA THR A 592 -23.17 12.82 -22.30
C THR A 592 -24.39 13.00 -23.23
N LYS A 593 -24.66 14.22 -23.71
CA LYS A 593 -25.79 14.50 -24.61
C LYS A 593 -25.61 13.91 -26.02
N LYS A 594 -24.37 13.80 -26.51
CA LYS A 594 -24.09 13.19 -27.82
C LYS A 594 -24.45 11.70 -27.88
N SER A 595 -24.40 11.00 -26.75
CA SER A 595 -24.70 9.56 -26.68
C SER A 595 -26.20 9.24 -26.52
N SER A 596 -27.04 10.23 -26.27
CA SER A 596 -28.50 10.06 -26.13
C SER A 596 -29.29 10.37 -27.42
N VAL A 597 -28.61 10.62 -28.55
CA VAL A 597 -29.22 10.95 -29.86
C VAL A 597 -28.90 9.86 -30.90
N ILE A 598 -28.78 8.61 -30.47
CA ILE A 598 -28.64 7.44 -31.35
C ILE A 598 -29.75 6.45 -31.02
#